data_AF-H9M9G3-F1
#
_entry.id   AF-H9M9G3-F1
#
_cell.length_a   1.000
_cell.length_b   1.000
_cell.length_c   1.000
_cell.angle_alpha   90.00
_cell.angle_beta   90.00
_cell.angle_gamma   90.00
#
_symmetry.space_group_name_H-M   'P 1'
#
loop_
_entity.id
_entity.type
_entity.pdbx_description
1 polymer ?
#
loop_
_entity_poly.entity_id
_entity_poly.type
_entity_poly.pdbx_seq_one_letter_code
_entity_poly.pdbx_strand_id
1 'polypeptide(L)' 'GVKKEPGCSWIEVRNKVHVFVVGDRSHPQTEAIYQKLDELISQMREAGYVPNTKFVLQDTE' A
#
# COMPACT_ATOMS: atom_id res chain seq x y z
N GLY A 1 20.89 11.17 -13.00
CA GLY A 1 19.58 11.02 -12.33
C GLY A 1 19.80 10.81 -10.85
N VAL A 2 18.96 11.40 -10.01
CA VAL A 2 19.00 11.22 -8.55
C VAL A 2 18.20 9.96 -8.21
N LYS A 3 18.83 8.99 -7.53
CA LYS A 3 18.13 7.80 -7.05
C LYS A 3 17.29 8.19 -5.84
N LYS A 4 15.96 8.26 -5.99
CA LYS A 4 15.04 8.44 -4.85
C LYS A 4 15.01 7.15 -4.05
N GLU A 5 15.15 7.26 -2.72
CA GLU A 5 15.00 6.10 -1.84
C GLU A 5 13.53 5.64 -1.85
N PRO A 6 13.28 4.32 -1.82
CA PRO A 6 11.91 3.81 -1.77
C PRO A 6 11.26 4.23 -0.45
N GLY A 7 9.99 4.62 -0.51
CA GLY A 7 9.21 4.92 0.69
C GLY A 7 9.15 3.69 1.60
N CYS A 8 9.35 3.90 2.89
CA CYS A 8 9.20 2.88 3.92
C CYS A 8 8.20 3.37 4.97
N SER A 9 7.36 2.44 5.44
CA SER A 9 6.43 2.67 6.55
C SER A 9 6.48 1.47 7.47
N TRP A 10 6.04 1.64 8.71
CA TRP A 10 5.95 0.54 9.66
C TRP A 10 4.79 0.75 10.61
N ILE A 11 4.32 -0.37 11.18
CA ILE A 11 3.35 -0.38 12.26
C ILE A 11 3.83 -1.30 13.37
N GLU A 12 3.36 -1.07 14.57
CA GLU A 12 3.61 -1.95 15.71
C GLU A 12 2.31 -2.63 16.14
N VAL A 13 2.32 -3.96 16.19
CA VAL A 13 1.18 -4.77 16.59
C VAL A 13 1.67 -5.84 17.56
N ARG A 14 1.09 -5.90 18.76
CA ARG A 14 1.44 -6.89 19.79
C ARG A 14 2.96 -6.94 20.05
N ASN A 15 3.59 -5.78 20.18
CA ASN A 15 5.03 -5.63 20.41
C ASN A 15 5.92 -6.19 19.28
N LYS A 16 5.37 -6.34 18.07
CA LYS A 16 6.09 -6.73 16.85
C LYS A 16 6.00 -5.60 15.83
N VAL A 17 7.15 -5.21 15.31
CA VAL A 17 7.25 -4.22 14.23
C VAL A 17 7.08 -4.91 12.89
N HIS A 18 6.19 -4.38 12.06
CA HIS A 18 5.95 -4.80 10.68
C HIS A 18 6.35 -3.67 9.75
N VAL A 19 7.32 -3.91 8.88
CA VAL A 19 7.84 -2.92 7.93
C VAL A 19 7.25 -3.18 6.55
N PHE A 20 6.85 -2.12 5.87
CA PHE A 20 6.33 -2.12 4.51
C PHE A 20 7.14 -1.14 3.67
N VAL A 21 7.89 -1.68 2.71
CA VAL A 21 8.64 -0.88 1.73
C VAL A 21 7.88 -0.86 0.42
N VAL A 22 7.89 0.27 -0.29
CA VAL A 22 7.25 0.40 -1.60
C VAL A 22 7.77 -0.69 -2.53
N GLY A 23 6.84 -1.49 -3.07
CA GLY A 23 7.13 -2.60 -3.99
C GLY A 23 7.65 -3.88 -3.31
N ASP A 24 7.86 -3.88 -2.00
CA ASP A 24 8.30 -5.07 -1.27
C ASP A 24 7.16 -6.07 -1.07
N ARG A 25 7.48 -7.35 -1.28
CA ARG A 25 6.59 -8.51 -1.11
C ARG A 25 7.21 -9.59 -0.21
N SER A 26 8.26 -9.25 0.54
CA SER A 26 9.00 -10.16 1.42
C SER A 26 8.23 -10.57 2.68
N HIS A 27 7.17 -9.84 3.03
CA HIS A 27 6.40 -10.12 4.24
C HIS A 27 5.66 -11.47 4.11
N PRO A 28 5.73 -12.38 5.10
CA PRO A 28 5.13 -13.72 4.99
C PRO A 28 3.60 -13.70 4.84
N GLN A 29 2.96 -12.59 5.19
CA GLN A 29 1.52 -12.38 5.05
C GLN A 29 1.16 -11.46 3.86
N THR A 30 2.08 -11.20 2.94
CA THR A 30 1.88 -10.28 1.81
C THR A 30 0.59 -10.59 1.05
N GLU A 31 0.33 -11.86 0.72
CA GLU A 31 -0.88 -12.25 -0.01
C GLU A 31 -2.17 -11.89 0.75
N ALA A 32 -2.24 -12.25 2.03
CA ALA A 32 -3.40 -11.95 2.87
C ALA A 32 -3.63 -10.43 3.04
N ILE A 33 -2.56 -9.65 3.12
CA ILE A 33 -2.64 -8.18 3.21
C ILE A 33 -3.25 -7.61 1.93
N TYR A 34 -2.75 -8.01 0.75
CA TYR A 34 -3.27 -7.53 -0.52
C TYR A 34 -4.72 -7.98 -0.77
N GLN A 35 -5.07 -9.23 -0.44
CA GLN A 35 -6.44 -9.70 -0.50
C GLN A 35 -7.38 -8.85 0.38
N LYS A 36 -6.95 -8.49 1.60
CA LYS A 36 -7.75 -7.64 2.48
C LYS A 36 -7.88 -6.20 1.93
N LEU A 37 -6.83 -5.67 1.33
CA LEU A 37 -6.88 -4.36 0.66
C LEU A 37 -7.89 -4.37 -0.49
N ASP A 38 -7.91 -5.41 -1.31
CA ASP A 38 -8.85 -5.54 -2.43
C ASP A 38 -10.30 -5.65 -1.96
N GLU A 39 -10.54 -6.39 -0.87
CA GLU A 39 -11.86 -6.49 -0.22
C GLU A 39 -12.34 -5.12 0.27
N LEU A 40 -11.47 -4.37 0.95
CA LEU A 40 -11.78 -3.03 1.47
C LEU A 40 -12.05 -2.05 0.33
N ILE A 41 -11.27 -2.08 -0.76
CA ILE A 41 -11.50 -1.23 -1.94
C ILE A 41 -12.86 -1.55 -2.56
N SER A 42 -13.22 -2.83 -2.64
CA SER A 42 -14.52 -3.26 -3.16
C SER A 42 -15.67 -2.72 -2.29
N GLN A 43 -15.59 -2.89 -0.97
CA GLN A 43 -16.57 -2.35 -0.02
C GLN A 43 -16.69 -0.82 -0.10
N MET A 44 -15.57 -0.11 -0.22
CA MET A 44 -15.58 1.35 -0.38
C MET A 44 -16.31 1.76 -1.67
N ARG A 45 -16.05 1.08 -2.79
CA ARG A 45 -16.73 1.34 -4.06
C ARG A 45 -18.23 1.08 -3.98
N GLU A 46 -18.64 -0.01 -3.34
CA GLU A 46 -20.06 -0.32 -3.08
C GLU A 46 -20.73 0.74 -2.22
N ALA A 47 -20.01 1.34 -1.27
CA ALA A 47 -20.47 2.46 -0.45
C ALA A 47 -20.49 3.82 -1.19
N GLY A 48 -20.15 3.85 -2.49
CA GLY A 48 -20.16 5.06 -3.32
C GLY A 48 -18.83 5.83 -3.34
N TYR A 49 -17.74 5.28 -2.82
CA TYR A 49 -16.42 5.89 -2.94
C TYR A 49 -15.95 5.92 -4.39
N VAL A 50 -15.67 7.11 -4.89
CA VAL A 50 -15.05 7.32 -6.21
C VAL A 50 -13.57 7.67 -6.00
N PRO A 51 -12.63 6.78 -6.37
CA PRO A 51 -11.20 7.04 -6.20
C PRO A 51 -10.77 8.25 -7.03
N ASN A 52 -10.14 9.23 -6.37
CA ASN A 52 -9.54 10.38 -7.06
C ASN A 52 -8.14 10.00 -7.58
N THR A 53 -8.07 9.56 -8.83
CA THR A 53 -6.82 9.11 -9.47
C THR A 53 -6.06 10.21 -10.20
N LYS A 54 -6.49 11.48 -10.09
CA LYS A 54 -5.97 12.63 -10.88
C LYS A 54 -4.45 12.85 -10.79
N PHE A 55 -3.79 12.32 -9.76
CA PHE A 55 -2.34 12.52 -9.54
C PHE A 55 -1.54 11.21 -9.43
N VAL A 56 -2.17 10.05 -9.68
CA VAL A 56 -1.50 8.74 -9.53
C VAL A 56 -0.49 8.47 -10.66
N LEU A 57 -0.65 9.14 -11.81
CA LEU A 57 0.22 9.02 -12.99
C LEU A 57 1.22 10.19 -13.13
N GLN A 58 1.63 10.84 -12.03
CA GLN A 58 2.76 11.76 -12.13
C GLN A 58 4.05 10.93 -12.09
N ASP A 59 4.47 10.43 -13.25
CA ASP A 59 5.82 9.90 -13.47
C ASP A 59 6.82 10.98 -13.06
N THR A 60 7.34 10.88 -11.84
CA THR A 60 8.40 11.79 -11.39
C THR A 60 9.72 11.27 -11.94
N GLU A 61 10.22 11.91 -13.00
CA GLU A 61 11.63 11.83 -13.46
C GLU A 61 12.65 11.97 -12.31
#